data_AF-A0A376D4B2-F1
#
_entry.id   AF-A0A376D4B2-F1
#
_cell.length_a   1.000
_cell.length_b   1.000
_cell.length_c   1.000
_cell.angle_alpha   90.00
_cell.angle_beta   90.00
_cell.angle_gamma   90.00
#
_symmetry.space_group_name_H-M   'P 1'
#
loop_
_entity.id
_entity.type
_entity.pdbx_description
1 polymer ?
#
loop_
_entity_poly.entity_id
_entity_poly.type
_entity_poly.pdbx_seq_one_letter_code
_entity_poly.pdbx_strand_id
1 'polypeptide(L)'
;MRVYLRNLIAGFVAVLLCVVALGMIYPAAVWGISRITPKSADGNLIYQGECLVGSTQIQDGLEDGPYFFARAEGMSNYGTSSTELEKAIRERREEIAQREGVSVEHVPADAVTGSGSGVDSGISPEYAELQAPRVAREQGMSVEDVKKLIADNTEHASLGFLGEDTVNVTTLNIALPTPTPCS
;
A
#
# COMPACT_ATOMS: atom_id res chain seq x y z
N MET A 1 37.58 45.07 -1.08
CA MET A 1 36.49 44.92 -2.08
C MET A 1 36.74 43.78 -3.10
N ARG A 2 37.91 43.71 -3.76
CA ARG A 2 38.22 42.68 -4.78
C ARG A 2 38.19 41.22 -4.31
N VAL A 3 38.62 40.96 -3.07
CA VAL A 3 38.61 39.61 -2.47
C VAL A 3 37.19 39.13 -2.16
N TYR A 4 36.34 40.00 -1.62
CA TYR A 4 34.93 39.70 -1.36
C TYR A 4 34.16 39.39 -2.65
N LEU A 5 34.37 40.19 -3.71
CA LEU A 5 33.73 39.94 -5.01
C LEU A 5 34.17 38.59 -5.62
N ARG A 6 35.45 38.23 -5.51
CA ARG A 6 35.96 36.93 -5.99
C ARG A 6 35.35 35.76 -5.22
N ASN A 7 35.19 35.89 -3.90
CA ASN A 7 34.56 34.86 -3.07
C ASN A 7 33.06 34.71 -3.39
N LEU A 8 32.35 35.83 -3.63
CA LEU A 8 30.94 35.80 -4.05
C LEU A 8 30.75 35.12 -5.41
N ILE A 9 31.62 35.41 -6.38
CA ILE A 9 31.60 34.76 -7.69
C ILE A 9 31.89 33.27 -7.57
N ALA A 10 32.93 32.88 -6.81
CA ALA A 10 33.26 31.47 -6.61
C ALA A 10 32.11 30.71 -5.92
N GLY A 11 31.48 31.31 -4.91
CA GLY A 11 30.30 30.74 -4.25
C GLY A 11 29.11 30.60 -5.21
N PHE A 12 28.83 31.63 -6.01
CA PHE A 12 27.76 31.58 -7.01
C PHE A 12 28.00 30.50 -8.06
N VAL A 13 29.22 30.41 -8.60
CA VAL A 13 29.59 29.38 -9.58
C VAL A 13 29.48 27.98 -8.97
N ALA A 14 29.94 27.80 -7.72
CA ALA A 14 29.81 26.52 -7.02
C ALA A 14 28.33 26.12 -6.86
N VAL A 15 27.46 27.04 -6.44
CA VAL A 15 26.02 26.78 -6.33
C VAL A 15 25.42 26.46 -7.71
N LEU A 16 25.77 27.21 -8.75
CA LEU A 16 25.28 26.96 -10.11
C LEU A 16 25.69 25.57 -10.61
N LEU A 17 26.95 25.18 -10.40
CA LEU A 17 27.43 23.84 -10.75
C LEU A 17 26.68 22.75 -9.98
N CYS A 18 26.44 22.93 -8.68
CA CYS A 18 25.64 22.00 -7.88
C CYS A 18 24.19 21.91 -8.38
N VAL A 19 23.56 23.03 -8.75
CA VAL A 19 22.19 23.06 -9.29
C VAL A 19 22.13 22.31 -10.61
N VAL A 20 23.09 22.54 -11.51
CA VAL A 20 23.15 21.82 -12.80
C VAL A 20 23.39 20.33 -12.58
N ALA A 21 24.36 19.98 -11.75
CA ALA A 21 24.73 18.60 -11.50
C ALA A 21 23.61 17.81 -10.81
N LEU A 22 23.05 18.34 -9.71
CA LEU A 22 22.07 17.62 -8.88
C LEU A 22 20.62 17.83 -9.31
N GLY A 23 20.32 18.96 -9.96
CA GLY A 23 18.97 19.30 -10.41
C GLY A 23 18.67 18.90 -11.85
N MET A 24 19.68 18.72 -12.70
CA MET A 24 19.47 18.35 -14.10
C MET A 24 20.19 17.06 -14.49
N ILE A 25 21.51 16.99 -14.30
CA ILE A 25 22.29 15.84 -14.75
C ILE A 25 21.88 14.57 -13.98
N TYR A 26 21.77 14.66 -12.65
CA TYR A 26 21.41 13.52 -11.81
C TYR A 26 19.97 13.00 -12.09
N PRO A 27 18.90 13.82 -12.08
CA PRO A 27 17.56 13.32 -12.38
C PRO A 27 17.42 12.77 -13.80
N ALA A 28 18.09 13.38 -14.79
CA ALA A 28 18.09 12.86 -16.15
C ALA A 28 18.78 11.49 -16.26
N ALA A 29 19.89 11.30 -15.54
CA ALA A 29 20.57 10.00 -15.48
C ALA A 29 19.71 8.94 -14.78
N VAL A 30 19.10 9.26 -13.63
CA VAL A 30 18.18 8.36 -12.90
C VAL A 30 16.97 7.99 -13.78
N TRP A 31 16.38 8.96 -14.46
CA TRP A 31 15.29 8.71 -15.41
C TRP A 31 15.75 7.83 -16.58
N GLY A 32 16.94 8.06 -17.13
CA GLY A 32 17.49 7.22 -18.20
C GLY A 32 17.68 5.76 -17.76
N ILE A 33 18.19 5.55 -16.54
CA ILE A 33 18.36 4.21 -15.96
C ILE A 33 17.02 3.55 -15.66
N SER A 34 16.02 4.31 -15.19
CA SER A 34 14.71 3.77 -14.83
C SER A 34 13.94 3.19 -16.02
N ARG A 35 14.30 3.58 -17.26
CA ARG A 35 13.74 3.00 -18.48
C ARG A 35 14.20 1.56 -18.76
N ILE A 36 15.13 1.00 -17.98
CA ILE A 36 15.46 -0.44 -18.02
C ILE A 36 14.32 -1.27 -17.41
N THR A 37 13.63 -0.74 -16.39
CA THR A 37 12.46 -1.36 -15.75
C THR A 37 11.27 -0.38 -15.75
N PRO A 38 10.70 -0.06 -16.94
CA PRO A 38 9.67 0.98 -17.06
C PRO A 38 8.46 0.71 -16.16
N LYS A 39 8.06 -0.55 -16.02
CA LYS A 39 6.89 -0.94 -15.20
C LYS A 39 6.99 -0.39 -13.77
N SER A 40 8.14 -0.52 -13.12
CA SER A 40 8.34 -0.02 -11.75
C SER A 40 8.53 1.49 -11.69
N ALA A 41 9.14 2.08 -12.72
CA ALA A 41 9.30 3.53 -12.84
C ALA A 41 7.96 4.26 -13.09
N ASP A 42 7.03 3.59 -13.75
CA ASP A 42 5.71 4.12 -14.12
C ASP A 42 4.64 3.74 -13.07
N GLY A 43 5.04 3.18 -11.91
CA GLY A 43 4.15 2.94 -10.76
C GLY A 43 3.51 1.55 -10.67
N ASN A 44 4.09 0.52 -11.31
CA ASN A 44 3.59 -0.85 -11.43
C ASN A 44 2.07 -0.92 -11.63
N LEU A 45 1.58 -0.19 -12.64
CA LEU A 45 0.18 -0.20 -13.02
C LEU A 45 -0.28 -1.59 -13.48
N ILE A 46 -1.52 -1.93 -13.15
CA ILE A 46 -2.16 -3.21 -13.50
C ILE A 46 -3.35 -2.90 -14.41
N TYR A 47 -3.37 -3.53 -15.58
CA TYR A 47 -4.40 -3.35 -16.59
C TYR A 47 -5.14 -4.66 -16.84
N GLN A 48 -6.47 -4.59 -17.00
CA GLN A 48 -7.30 -5.66 -17.55
C GLN A 48 -7.81 -5.21 -18.93
N GLY A 49 -7.12 -5.64 -19.99
CA GLY A 49 -7.35 -5.10 -21.33
C GLY A 49 -6.87 -3.64 -21.41
N GLU A 50 -7.77 -2.73 -21.82
CA GLU A 50 -7.49 -1.28 -21.85
C GLU A 50 -7.87 -0.56 -20.55
N CYS A 51 -8.50 -1.27 -19.61
CA CYS A 51 -8.93 -0.72 -18.33
C CYS A 51 -7.78 -0.73 -17.32
N LEU A 52 -7.48 0.44 -16.74
CA LEU A 52 -6.59 0.55 -15.58
C LEU A 52 -7.39 0.12 -14.33
N VAL A 53 -6.88 -0.91 -13.66
CA VAL A 53 -7.55 -1.51 -12.49
C VAL A 53 -6.87 -1.10 -11.18
N GLY A 54 -5.59 -0.68 -11.25
CA GLY A 54 -4.89 -0.15 -10.09
C GLY A 54 -3.38 -0.22 -10.23
N SER A 55 -2.70 -0.25 -9.09
CA SER A 55 -1.25 -0.33 -8.96
C SER A 55 -0.90 -1.34 -7.87
N THR A 56 0.22 -2.05 -8.00
CA THR A 56 0.67 -2.96 -6.94
C THR A 56 1.08 -2.23 -5.65
N GLN A 57 1.22 -0.90 -5.65
CA GLN A 57 1.70 -0.13 -4.48
C GLN A 57 0.59 0.66 -3.76
N ILE A 58 -0.60 0.71 -4.33
CA ILE A 58 -1.69 1.56 -3.83
C ILE A 58 -2.90 0.66 -3.61
N GLN A 59 -3.52 0.76 -2.43
CA GLN A 59 -4.79 0.09 -2.16
C GLN A 59 -5.87 0.54 -3.16
N ASP A 60 -6.79 -0.36 -3.51
CA ASP A 60 -7.89 -0.08 -4.45
C ASP A 60 -9.00 0.81 -3.87
N GLY A 61 -9.02 1.04 -2.55
CA GLY A 61 -10.00 1.88 -1.86
C GLY A 61 -11.40 1.28 -1.83
N LEU A 62 -11.54 -0.03 -2.05
CA LEU A 62 -12.82 -0.70 -1.99
C LEU A 62 -13.26 -0.83 -0.52
N GLU A 63 -14.46 -0.31 -0.23
CA GLU A 63 -15.10 -0.39 1.10
C GLU A 63 -16.31 -1.34 1.11
N ASP A 64 -16.76 -1.77 -0.07
CA ASP A 64 -17.94 -2.62 -0.25
C ASP A 64 -17.75 -3.68 -1.34
N GLY A 65 -18.73 -4.59 -1.41
CA GLY A 65 -18.76 -5.65 -2.42
C GLY A 65 -17.97 -6.91 -2.05
N PRO A 66 -17.84 -7.85 -3.01
CA PRO A 66 -17.32 -9.19 -2.80
C PRO A 66 -15.79 -9.26 -2.69
N TYR A 67 -15.14 -8.19 -2.21
CA TYR A 67 -13.70 -8.01 -2.26
C TYR A 67 -13.05 -8.10 -0.88
N PHE A 68 -11.74 -8.31 -0.84
CA PHE A 68 -10.92 -8.08 0.34
C PHE A 68 -10.81 -6.58 0.60
N PHE A 69 -10.90 -6.21 1.87
CA PHE A 69 -10.75 -4.83 2.31
C PHE A 69 -9.36 -4.61 2.88
N ALA A 70 -8.78 -3.47 2.50
CA ALA A 70 -7.52 -3.01 3.01
C ALA A 70 -7.63 -2.55 4.47
N ARG A 71 -6.52 -2.02 4.98
CA ARG A 71 -6.46 -1.42 6.32
C ARG A 71 -7.41 -0.23 6.38
N ALA A 72 -7.77 0.16 7.60
CA ALA A 72 -8.54 1.37 7.82
C ALA A 72 -7.90 2.57 7.07
N GLU A 73 -8.69 3.27 6.27
CA GLU A 73 -8.16 4.38 5.48
C GLU A 73 -7.62 5.52 6.35
N GLY A 74 -6.63 6.20 5.80
CA GLY A 74 -6.14 7.47 6.31
C GLY A 74 -4.91 7.39 7.22
N MET A 75 -4.15 8.47 7.16
CA MET A 75 -2.98 8.68 8.00
C MET A 75 -3.42 9.30 9.33
N SER A 76 -3.14 8.62 10.43
CA SER A 76 -3.41 9.11 11.79
C SER A 76 -2.11 9.51 12.48
N ASN A 77 -2.04 10.78 12.91
CA ASN A 77 -0.94 11.29 13.74
C ASN A 77 -1.32 11.38 15.23
N TYR A 78 -2.34 10.63 15.67
CA TYR A 78 -2.75 10.59 17.07
C TYR A 78 -1.67 9.90 17.93
N GLY A 79 -1.42 10.46 19.11
CA GLY A 79 -0.58 9.83 20.12
C GLY A 79 -1.25 8.61 20.76
N THR A 80 -0.45 7.77 21.42
CA THR A 80 -0.93 6.54 22.08
C THR A 80 -1.95 6.79 23.21
N SER A 81 -1.99 8.00 23.77
CA SER A 81 -2.93 8.41 24.82
C SER A 81 -4.18 9.13 24.28
N SER A 82 -4.40 9.11 22.97
CA SER A 82 -5.55 9.78 22.34
C SER A 82 -6.83 8.99 22.54
N THR A 83 -7.83 9.60 23.18
CA THR A 83 -9.17 9.02 23.34
C THR A 83 -9.89 8.87 22.01
N GLU A 84 -9.63 9.75 21.04
CA GLU A 84 -10.22 9.66 19.69
C GLU A 84 -9.69 8.44 18.93
N LEU A 85 -8.39 8.13 19.10
CA LEU A 85 -7.79 6.94 18.48
C LEU A 85 -8.36 5.66 19.09
N GLU A 86 -8.48 5.62 20.43
CA GLU A 86 -9.04 4.48 21.13
C GLU A 86 -10.50 4.22 20.70
N LYS A 87 -11.30 5.30 20.61
CA LYS A 87 -12.69 5.23 20.17
C LYS A 87 -12.78 4.72 18.73
N ALA A 88 -12.01 5.30 17.80
CA ALA A 88 -12.02 4.89 16.40
C ALA A 88 -11.58 3.43 16.19
N ILE A 89 -10.57 2.97 16.94
CA ILE A 89 -10.13 1.57 16.91
C ILE A 89 -11.26 0.64 17.39
N ARG A 90 -11.97 1.02 18.46
CA ARG A 90 -13.06 0.22 19.01
C ARG A 90 -14.24 0.12 18.05
N GLU A 91 -14.68 1.25 17.51
CA GLU A 91 -15.78 1.31 16.53
C GLU A 91 -15.47 0.45 15.30
N ARG A 92 -14.27 0.63 14.70
CA ARG A 92 -13.84 -0.20 13.56
C ARG A 92 -13.75 -1.69 13.90
N ARG A 93 -13.26 -2.03 15.09
CA ARG A 93 -13.17 -3.41 15.54
C ARG A 93 -14.54 -4.07 15.62
N GLU A 94 -15.52 -3.36 16.15
CA GLU A 94 -16.91 -3.82 16.22
C GLU A 94 -17.54 -3.97 14.83
N GLU A 95 -17.31 -3.02 13.93
CA GLU A 95 -17.79 -3.07 12.55
C GLU A 95 -17.21 -4.26 11.78
N ILE A 96 -15.89 -4.48 11.87
CA ILE A 96 -15.20 -5.60 11.20
C ILE A 96 -15.66 -6.93 11.80
N ALA A 97 -15.76 -7.02 13.13
CA ALA A 97 -16.25 -8.23 13.80
C ALA A 97 -17.68 -8.61 13.34
N GLN A 98 -18.57 -7.62 13.24
CA GLN A 98 -19.93 -7.82 12.74
C GLN A 98 -19.96 -8.22 11.28
N ARG A 99 -19.17 -7.55 10.43
CA ARG A 99 -19.10 -7.80 8.98
C ARG A 99 -18.60 -9.21 8.66
N GLU A 100 -17.58 -9.66 9.39
CA GLU A 100 -16.92 -10.94 9.14
C GLU A 100 -17.51 -12.08 10.00
N GLY A 101 -18.42 -11.77 10.93
CA GLY A 101 -19.12 -12.76 11.76
C GLY A 101 -18.23 -13.40 12.82
N VAL A 102 -17.23 -12.67 13.32
CA VAL A 102 -16.25 -13.13 14.32
C VAL A 102 -16.38 -12.33 15.61
N SER A 103 -15.75 -12.80 16.70
CA SER A 103 -15.69 -12.01 17.93
C SER A 103 -14.63 -10.90 17.81
N VAL A 104 -14.80 -9.80 18.56
CA VAL A 104 -13.92 -8.62 18.50
C VAL A 104 -12.47 -8.93 18.85
N GLU A 105 -12.23 -9.99 19.63
CA GLU A 105 -10.90 -10.46 20.04
C GLU A 105 -10.13 -11.12 18.89
N HIS A 106 -10.83 -11.66 17.88
CA HIS A 106 -10.20 -12.27 16.72
C HIS A 106 -9.86 -11.26 15.61
N VAL A 107 -10.28 -10.00 15.74
CA VAL A 107 -9.93 -8.96 14.77
C VAL A 107 -8.47 -8.54 14.98
N PRO A 108 -7.58 -8.71 13.99
CA PRO A 108 -6.17 -8.37 14.14
C PRO A 108 -5.96 -6.86 14.21
N ALA A 109 -4.79 -6.44 14.69
CA ALA A 109 -4.52 -5.04 14.96
C ALA A 109 -4.35 -4.20 13.69
N ASP A 110 -3.83 -4.78 12.61
CA ASP A 110 -3.63 -4.12 11.31
C ASP A 110 -4.96 -3.74 10.62
N ALA A 111 -6.02 -4.52 10.86
CA ALA A 111 -7.36 -4.26 10.35
C ALA A 111 -7.97 -2.95 10.86
N VAL A 112 -7.66 -2.59 12.11
CA VAL A 112 -8.26 -1.43 12.81
C VAL A 112 -7.34 -0.22 12.90
N THR A 113 -6.07 -0.41 12.55
CA THR A 113 -5.06 0.66 12.52
C THR A 113 -4.77 1.10 11.09
N GLY A 114 -4.85 2.40 10.85
CA GLY A 114 -4.49 2.97 9.55
C GLY A 114 -3.00 2.88 9.28
N SER A 115 -2.63 2.98 8.00
CA SER A 115 -1.22 2.97 7.58
C SER A 115 -0.59 4.36 7.64
N GLY A 116 0.73 4.41 7.86
CA GLY A 116 1.50 5.66 7.86
C GLY A 116 1.50 6.38 6.51
N SER A 117 1.31 5.66 5.40
CA SER A 117 1.17 6.25 4.06
C SER A 117 -0.26 6.65 3.71
N GLY A 118 -1.25 6.08 4.40
CA GLY A 118 -2.67 6.21 4.09
C GLY A 118 -3.15 5.52 2.80
N VAL A 119 -2.27 4.84 2.06
CA VAL A 119 -2.58 4.22 0.74
C VAL A 119 -2.02 2.80 0.61
N ASP A 120 -1.67 2.18 1.72
CA ASP A 120 -0.98 0.90 1.80
C ASP A 120 -1.83 -0.27 1.31
N SER A 121 -1.37 -0.96 0.27
CA SER A 121 -2.02 -2.15 -0.25
C SER A 121 -1.76 -3.40 0.58
N GLY A 122 -0.85 -3.36 1.56
CA GLY A 122 -0.47 -4.50 2.38
C GLY A 122 -1.37 -4.69 3.60
N ILE A 123 -1.90 -5.91 3.76
CA ILE A 123 -2.52 -6.39 5.01
C ILE A 123 -1.77 -7.61 5.55
N SER A 124 -1.94 -7.93 6.82
CA SER A 124 -1.42 -9.17 7.38
C SER A 124 -2.15 -10.39 6.77
N PRO A 125 -1.47 -11.55 6.66
CA PRO A 125 -2.12 -12.81 6.33
C PRO A 125 -3.28 -13.15 7.27
N GLU A 126 -3.16 -12.80 8.56
CA GLU A 126 -4.23 -13.01 9.56
C GLU A 126 -5.50 -12.22 9.20
N TYR A 127 -5.37 -10.96 8.79
CA TYR A 127 -6.52 -10.16 8.37
C TYR A 127 -7.11 -10.64 7.04
N ALA A 128 -6.27 -11.07 6.10
CA ALA A 128 -6.75 -11.67 4.85
C ALA A 128 -7.55 -12.96 5.13
N GLU A 129 -7.03 -13.83 5.99
CA GLU A 129 -7.68 -15.09 6.37
C GLU A 129 -9.01 -14.86 7.12
N LEU A 130 -9.09 -13.83 7.95
CA LEU A 130 -10.31 -13.46 8.66
C LEU A 130 -11.46 -13.13 7.67
N GLN A 131 -11.15 -12.50 6.54
CA GLN A 131 -12.13 -12.14 5.50
C GLN A 131 -12.48 -13.29 4.55
N ALA A 132 -11.67 -14.35 4.52
CA ALA A 132 -11.80 -15.45 3.56
C ALA A 132 -13.20 -16.09 3.51
N PRO A 133 -13.91 -16.35 4.63
CA PRO A 133 -15.25 -16.93 4.59
C PRO A 133 -16.30 -16.03 3.91
N ARG A 134 -16.21 -14.71 4.11
CA ARG A 134 -17.10 -13.74 3.46
C ARG A 134 -16.82 -13.68 1.97
N VAL A 135 -15.56 -13.48 1.60
CA VAL A 135 -15.14 -13.39 0.20
C VAL A 135 -15.48 -14.67 -0.55
N ALA A 136 -15.24 -15.85 0.04
CA ALA A 136 -15.61 -17.14 -0.56
C ALA A 136 -17.10 -17.23 -0.89
N ARG A 137 -17.97 -16.84 0.07
CA ARG A 137 -19.43 -16.84 -0.12
C ARG A 137 -19.87 -15.88 -1.21
N GLU A 138 -19.28 -14.69 -1.26
CA GLU A 138 -19.70 -13.61 -2.17
C GLU A 138 -19.13 -13.80 -3.59
N GLN A 139 -17.97 -14.44 -3.72
CA GLN A 139 -17.33 -14.78 -5.00
C GLN A 139 -17.73 -16.16 -5.54
N GLY A 140 -18.50 -16.96 -4.76
CA GLY A 140 -18.88 -18.32 -5.14
C GLY A 140 -17.72 -19.31 -5.18
N MET A 141 -16.70 -19.09 -4.34
CA MET A 141 -15.50 -19.93 -4.22
C MET A 141 -15.54 -20.82 -2.97
N SER A 142 -14.72 -21.86 -2.91
CA SER A 142 -14.46 -22.57 -1.65
C SER A 142 -13.55 -21.75 -0.74
N VAL A 143 -13.66 -21.93 0.58
CA VAL A 143 -12.76 -21.24 1.53
C VAL A 143 -11.32 -21.68 1.32
N GLU A 144 -11.10 -22.95 0.96
CA GLU A 144 -9.79 -23.51 0.64
C GLU A 144 -9.16 -22.84 -0.59
N ASP A 145 -9.93 -22.57 -1.64
CA ASP A 145 -9.43 -21.87 -2.83
C ASP A 145 -9.05 -20.42 -2.50
N VAL A 146 -9.86 -19.75 -1.67
CA VAL A 146 -9.55 -18.39 -1.22
C VAL A 146 -8.29 -18.35 -0.35
N LYS A 147 -8.12 -19.31 0.57
CA LYS A 147 -6.89 -19.43 1.39
C LYS A 147 -5.65 -19.71 0.54
N LYS A 148 -5.80 -20.54 -0.50
CA LYS A 148 -4.72 -20.76 -1.45
C LYS A 148 -4.37 -19.48 -2.20
N LEU A 149 -5.38 -18.71 -2.63
CA LEU A 149 -5.17 -17.44 -3.30
C LEU A 149 -4.45 -16.42 -2.40
N ILE A 150 -4.81 -16.37 -1.11
CA ILE A 150 -4.11 -15.56 -0.11
C ILE A 150 -2.64 -16.00 -0.06
N ALA A 151 -2.36 -17.29 0.14
CA ALA A 151 -1.00 -17.80 0.23
C ALA A 151 -0.17 -17.53 -1.03
N ASP A 152 -0.76 -17.66 -2.22
CA ASP A 152 -0.11 -17.38 -3.51
C ASP A 152 0.20 -15.88 -3.70
N ASN A 153 -0.47 -14.99 -2.95
CA ASN A 153 -0.27 -13.54 -2.97
C ASN A 153 0.36 -12.99 -1.68
N THR A 154 0.90 -13.86 -0.81
CA THR A 154 1.65 -13.46 0.38
C THR A 154 3.12 -13.23 0.01
N GLU A 155 3.60 -12.02 0.23
CA GLU A 155 5.03 -11.71 0.20
C GLU A 155 5.63 -11.95 1.59
N HIS A 156 6.63 -12.82 1.66
CA HIS A 156 7.30 -13.16 2.91
C HIS A 156 8.41 -12.18 3.27
N ALA A 157 8.66 -12.05 4.58
CA ALA A 157 9.74 -11.21 5.10
C ALA A 157 11.09 -11.52 4.43
N SER A 158 11.78 -10.46 3.98
CA SER A 158 13.08 -10.57 3.34
C SER A 158 14.11 -11.16 4.31
N LEU A 159 14.87 -12.14 3.84
CA LEU A 159 15.88 -12.86 4.66
C LEU A 159 15.32 -13.48 5.96
N GLY A 160 13.99 -13.61 6.09
CA GLY A 160 13.31 -14.21 7.25
C GLY A 160 13.27 -13.34 8.52
N PHE A 161 13.77 -12.11 8.49
CA PHE A 161 13.73 -11.19 9.64
C PHE A 161 13.59 -9.70 9.28
N LEU A 162 13.70 -9.34 7.99
CA LEU A 162 13.50 -7.97 7.53
C LEU A 162 12.09 -7.82 7.00
N GLY A 163 11.21 -7.26 7.83
CA GLY A 163 9.80 -7.03 7.52
C GLY A 163 8.89 -8.10 8.12
N GLU A 164 7.62 -8.02 7.73
CA GLU A 164 6.55 -8.93 8.11
C GLU A 164 5.97 -9.55 6.85
N ASP A 165 5.29 -10.69 6.99
CA ASP A 165 4.55 -11.27 5.89
C ASP A 165 3.36 -10.38 5.56
N THR A 166 3.17 -10.07 4.28
CA THR A 166 2.14 -9.13 3.83
C THR A 166 1.40 -9.68 2.61
N VAL A 167 0.11 -9.39 2.52
CA VAL A 167 -0.76 -9.76 1.41
C VAL A 167 -1.19 -8.49 0.71
N ASN A 168 -0.97 -8.44 -0.60
CA ASN A 168 -1.33 -7.28 -1.42
C ASN A 168 -2.82 -7.32 -1.81
N VAL A 169 -3.65 -6.49 -1.18
CA VAL A 169 -5.10 -6.48 -1.38
C VAL A 169 -5.49 -6.19 -2.83
N THR A 170 -4.85 -5.21 -3.46
CA THR A 170 -5.13 -4.83 -4.86
C THR A 170 -4.88 -6.00 -5.81
N THR A 171 -3.73 -6.67 -5.67
CA THR A 171 -3.39 -7.83 -6.51
C THR A 171 -4.29 -9.03 -6.20
N LEU A 172 -4.63 -9.23 -4.93
CA LEU A 172 -5.52 -10.29 -4.47
C LEU A 172 -6.94 -10.11 -5.04
N ASN A 173 -7.49 -8.90 -5.00
CA ASN A 173 -8.82 -8.59 -5.53
C ASN A 173 -8.88 -8.72 -7.05
N ILE A 174 -7.81 -8.37 -7.76
CA ILE A 174 -7.70 -8.56 -9.21
C ILE A 174 -7.71 -10.04 -9.61
N ALA A 175 -7.23 -10.92 -8.72
CA ALA A 175 -7.20 -12.36 -8.95
C ALA A 175 -8.52 -13.07 -8.62
N LEU A 176 -9.52 -12.35 -8.09
CA LEU A 176 -10.84 -12.90 -7.83
C LEU A 176 -11.63 -13.13 -9.14
N PRO A 177 -12.59 -14.08 -9.16
CA PRO A 177 -13.41 -14.34 -10.34
C PRO A 177 -14.25 -13.14 -10.79
N THR A 178 -14.80 -12.38 -9.83
CA THR A 178 -15.46 -11.11 -10.13
C THR A 178 -14.39 -10.03 -10.26
N PRO A 179 -14.20 -9.44 -11.44
CA PRO A 179 -13.16 -8.45 -11.66
C PRO A 179 -13.47 -7.18 -10.89
N THR A 180 -12.43 -6.58 -10.32
CA THR A 180 -12.50 -5.26 -9.72
C THR A 180 -12.95 -4.20 -10.73
N PRO A 181 -13.72 -3.19 -10.30
CA PRO A 181 -14.14 -2.11 -11.19
C PRO A 181 -12.92 -1.32 -11.69
N CYS A 182 -13.04 -0.73 -12.88
CA CYS A 182 -12.03 0.18 -13.41
C CYS A 182 -11.90 1.42 -12.52
N SER A 183 -10.66 1.85 -12.28
CA SER A 183 -10.31 3.07 -11.54
C SER A 183 -10.62 4.34 -12.32
#